data_AF-A0A925XQ20-F1
#
_entry.id   AF-A0A925XQ20-F1
#
_cell.length_a   1.000
_cell.length_b   1.000
_cell.length_c   1.000
_cell.angle_alpha   90.00
_cell.angle_beta   90.00
_cell.angle_gamma   90.00
#
_symmetry.space_group_name_H-M   'P 1'
#
loop_
_entity.id
_entity.type
_entity.pdbx_description
1 polymer ?
#
loop_
_entity_poly.entity_id
_entity_poly.type
_entity_poly.pdbx_seq_one_letter_code
_entity_poly.pdbx_strand_id
1 'polypeptide(L)'
;MPKAVELLAIGGQEVAISNPGKILFPDAGHTKLDLVRYYIAVAEGALRGAGGRPNVLVRYPNGVGGDFFFQKRAPESRPAWIEVVTLSFPSGNTASEIVPRDAAALAWMANLACLELHPHPVRADDLDHPDELRVDLDPVPGVSWQQIREVARVVRATLSDFGLTGWPKTSGSRGMHVYVRIERRWSFDEVRRAALALAREVEQRVPALATSKWWKEERHGVFIDYNQNAKDRTVAAAYSVRPTADARVSAPLTWDEVDSCEPGDFTLQSMPARFIRLGDLHAAIDAHPGSLEGLLELSARHEREGQGDAPWPPQYKKQPGEPPRVQPSRRATKHPLIEIARAQRKDEALAGLERWKVRHAAVASHLAPADVLVDAMRGRSSTWTRIRINLQHVPTELRPSQGPLDPDNAPEAAPEDAPRQADKIKQRAGKEATVTKESVTKESGPNGAVRKETIPKETGPKETVTKETAPRKPARVRKAP
;
A
#
# COMPACT_ATOMS: atom_id res chain seq x y z
N MET A 1 2.73 32.11 -20.35
CA MET A 1 1.30 31.92 -20.02
C MET A 1 1.22 31.55 -18.54
N PRO A 2 0.54 32.32 -17.67
CA PRO A 2 0.23 31.84 -16.33
C PRO A 2 -0.52 30.50 -16.43
N LYS A 3 -0.21 29.55 -15.55
CA LYS A 3 -0.94 28.27 -15.51
C LYS A 3 -2.40 28.58 -15.18
N ALA A 4 -3.33 28.09 -15.98
CA ALA A 4 -4.76 28.21 -15.70
C ALA A 4 -5.06 27.71 -14.28
N VAL A 5 -5.94 28.41 -13.57
CA VAL A 5 -6.43 28.04 -12.23
C VAL A 5 -7.95 28.07 -12.26
N GLU A 6 -8.58 27.02 -11.75
CA GLU A 6 -10.04 26.93 -11.55
C GLU A 6 -10.31 26.87 -10.05
N LEU A 7 -11.18 27.75 -9.55
CA LEU A 7 -11.57 27.78 -8.14
C LEU A 7 -12.88 26.98 -7.98
N LEU A 8 -12.87 26.00 -7.09
CA LEU A 8 -14.05 25.20 -6.76
C LEU A 8 -14.47 25.45 -5.32
N ALA A 9 -15.74 25.79 -5.09
CA ALA A 9 -16.33 25.85 -3.76
C ALA A 9 -16.87 24.46 -3.37
N ILE A 10 -16.25 23.83 -2.37
CA ILE A 10 -16.54 22.46 -1.94
C ILE A 10 -16.65 22.43 -0.42
N GLY A 11 -17.82 22.10 0.12
CA GLY A 11 -18.01 21.96 1.57
C GLY A 11 -17.63 23.20 2.39
N GLY A 12 -17.81 24.40 1.84
CA GLY A 12 -17.43 25.66 2.48
C GLY A 12 -15.95 26.05 2.35
N GLN A 13 -15.14 25.25 1.65
CA GLN A 13 -13.76 25.58 1.31
C GLN A 13 -13.65 25.98 -0.16
N GLU A 14 -12.76 26.94 -0.46
CA GLU A 14 -12.36 27.25 -1.82
C GLU A 14 -11.07 26.49 -2.16
N VAL A 15 -11.10 25.66 -3.19
CA VAL A 15 -9.97 24.83 -3.63
C VAL A 15 -9.50 25.27 -5.00
N ALA A 16 -8.26 25.78 -5.07
CA ALA A 16 -7.63 26.22 -6.31
C ALA A 16 -7.01 25.04 -7.09
N ILE A 17 -7.64 24.65 -8.19
CA ILE A 17 -7.17 23.61 -9.10
C ILE A 17 -6.24 24.23 -10.13
N SER A 18 -4.94 24.01 -9.96
CA SER A 18 -3.92 24.51 -10.89
C SER A 18 -3.87 23.64 -12.15
N ASN A 19 -3.53 24.17 -13.32
CA ASN A 19 -3.38 23.38 -14.56
C ASN A 19 -4.49 22.29 -14.76
N PRO A 20 -5.78 22.67 -14.70
CA PRO A 20 -6.90 21.72 -14.69
C PRO A 20 -6.93 20.82 -15.94
N GLY A 21 -6.57 21.36 -17.11
CA GLY A 21 -6.53 20.63 -18.38
C GLY A 21 -5.32 19.70 -18.56
N LYS A 22 -4.48 19.49 -17.53
CA LYS A 22 -3.35 18.55 -17.65
C LYS A 22 -3.86 17.13 -17.84
N ILE A 23 -3.48 16.49 -18.95
CA ILE A 23 -3.76 15.08 -19.18
C ILE A 23 -2.99 14.23 -18.15
N LEU A 24 -3.72 13.44 -17.36
CA LEU A 24 -3.15 12.47 -16.44
C LEU A 24 -3.24 11.04 -17.00
N PHE A 25 -4.26 10.76 -17.81
CA PHE A 25 -4.46 9.48 -18.50
C PHE A 25 -4.58 9.73 -20.01
N PRO A 26 -3.47 9.60 -20.77
CA PRO A 26 -3.49 9.86 -22.21
C PRO A 26 -4.47 8.97 -22.99
N ASP A 27 -4.46 7.67 -22.72
CA ASP A 27 -5.27 6.70 -23.46
C ASP A 27 -6.77 6.85 -23.16
N ALA A 28 -7.14 7.10 -21.91
CA ALA A 28 -8.51 7.37 -21.49
C ALA A 28 -8.95 8.85 -21.71
N GLY A 29 -8.01 9.74 -22.05
CA GLY A 29 -8.28 11.16 -22.25
C GLY A 29 -8.62 11.96 -20.98
N HIS A 30 -8.35 11.44 -19.77
CA HIS A 30 -8.73 12.11 -18.53
C HIS A 30 -7.71 13.16 -18.07
N THR A 31 -8.24 14.34 -17.73
CA THR A 31 -7.51 15.48 -17.20
C THR A 31 -7.38 15.43 -15.67
N LYS A 32 -6.60 16.34 -15.11
CA LYS A 32 -6.54 16.55 -13.67
C LYS A 32 -7.87 17.02 -13.10
N LEU A 33 -8.60 17.86 -13.82
CA LEU A 33 -9.91 18.32 -13.38
C LEU A 33 -10.94 17.16 -13.33
N ASP A 34 -10.85 16.20 -14.25
CA ASP A 34 -11.70 15.01 -14.24
C ASP A 34 -11.43 14.16 -12.99
N LEU A 35 -10.16 13.98 -12.61
CA LEU A 35 -9.79 13.29 -11.37
C LEU A 35 -10.35 14.00 -10.13
N VAL A 36 -10.28 15.34 -10.09
CA VAL A 36 -10.85 16.14 -9.00
C VAL A 36 -12.36 15.96 -8.91
N ARG A 37 -13.06 16.09 -10.04
CA ARG A 37 -14.53 15.92 -10.12
C ARG A 37 -14.95 14.51 -9.76
N TYR A 38 -14.19 13.50 -10.17
CA TYR A 38 -14.39 12.11 -9.78
C TYR A 38 -14.40 11.97 -8.26
N TYR A 39 -13.36 12.45 -7.57
CA TYR A 39 -13.28 12.31 -6.12
C TYR A 39 -14.35 13.10 -5.36
N ILE A 40 -14.80 14.24 -5.91
CA ILE A 40 -15.96 14.97 -5.36
C ILE A 40 -17.23 14.12 -5.51
N ALA A 41 -17.44 13.51 -6.67
CA ALA A 41 -18.65 12.73 -6.96
C ALA A 41 -18.79 11.46 -6.09
N VAL A 42 -17.67 10.85 -5.68
CA VAL A 42 -17.65 9.65 -4.83
C VAL A 42 -17.19 9.93 -3.40
N ALA A 43 -17.18 11.21 -2.98
CA ALA A 43 -16.51 11.65 -1.76
C ALA A 43 -16.97 10.91 -0.51
N GLU A 44 -18.27 10.64 -0.36
CA GLU A 44 -18.81 9.93 0.81
C GLU A 44 -18.19 8.52 0.95
N GLY A 45 -18.18 7.74 -0.13
CA GLY A 45 -17.59 6.40 -0.13
C GLY A 45 -16.07 6.41 -0.04
N ALA A 46 -15.41 7.33 -0.74
CA ALA A 46 -13.95 7.50 -0.66
C ALA A 46 -13.49 7.86 0.75
N LEU A 47 -14.24 8.73 1.46
CA LEU A 47 -13.96 9.07 2.86
C LEU A 47 -14.28 7.93 3.81
N ARG A 48 -15.23 7.03 3.51
CA ARG A 48 -15.43 5.82 4.31
C ARG A 48 -14.21 4.90 4.28
N GLY A 49 -13.57 4.79 3.12
CA GLY A 49 -12.35 3.99 2.94
C GLY A 49 -11.06 4.67 3.42
N ALA A 50 -10.93 5.98 3.23
CA ALA A 50 -9.65 6.70 3.44
C ALA A 50 -9.72 7.85 4.47
N GLY A 51 -10.92 8.31 4.83
CA GLY A 51 -11.16 9.47 5.66
C GLY A 51 -10.86 9.22 7.15
N GLY A 52 -10.34 10.24 7.83
CA GLY A 52 -9.94 10.14 9.23
C GLY A 52 -8.74 9.24 9.49
N ARG A 53 -8.05 8.80 8.43
CA ARG A 53 -6.84 7.97 8.49
C ARG A 53 -5.63 8.76 7.99
N PRO A 54 -4.43 8.57 8.55
CA PRO A 54 -3.21 9.01 7.89
C PRO A 54 -3.07 8.33 6.53
N ASN A 55 -2.81 9.12 5.49
CA ASN A 55 -2.71 8.65 4.10
C ASN A 55 -1.33 8.92 3.53
N VAL A 56 -0.77 7.90 2.88
CA VAL A 56 0.33 8.05 1.94
C VAL A 56 -0.24 8.48 0.59
N LEU A 57 0.30 9.54 -0.01
CA LEU A 57 -0.09 9.96 -1.35
C LEU A 57 0.77 9.26 -2.40
N VAL A 58 0.16 8.76 -3.48
CA VAL A 58 0.90 8.33 -4.68
C VAL A 58 0.63 9.33 -5.79
N ARG A 59 1.65 10.13 -6.10
CA ARG A 59 1.53 11.29 -6.97
C ARG A 59 2.09 11.01 -8.34
N TYR A 60 1.34 11.41 -9.36
CA TYR A 60 1.68 11.32 -10.78
C TYR A 60 1.67 12.73 -11.39
N PRO A 61 2.63 13.61 -11.05
CA PRO A 61 2.60 15.00 -11.46
C PRO A 61 2.49 15.17 -12.97
N ASN A 62 3.02 14.23 -13.74
CA ASN A 62 3.07 14.23 -15.21
C ASN A 62 2.19 13.14 -15.85
N GLY A 63 1.19 12.64 -15.11
CA GLY A 63 0.31 11.57 -15.59
C GLY A 63 0.93 10.18 -15.48
N VAL A 64 0.14 9.16 -15.82
CA VAL A 64 0.48 7.73 -15.62
C VAL A 64 1.63 7.23 -16.51
N GLY A 65 1.94 7.95 -17.59
CA GLY A 65 3.10 7.65 -18.45
C GLY A 65 4.43 8.23 -17.95
N GLY A 66 4.41 9.07 -16.91
CA GLY A 66 5.61 9.68 -16.33
C GLY A 66 6.02 9.07 -14.99
N ASP A 67 7.08 9.63 -14.40
CA ASP A 67 7.53 9.24 -13.06
C ASP A 67 6.48 9.56 -11.99
N PHE A 68 6.41 8.68 -11.00
CA PHE A 68 5.56 8.82 -9.82
C PHE A 68 6.37 8.70 -8.54
N PHE A 69 5.80 9.17 -7.42
CA PHE A 69 6.43 9.02 -6.12
C PHE A 69 5.42 8.88 -4.99
N PHE A 70 5.84 8.17 -3.95
CA PHE A 70 5.14 8.07 -2.68
C PHE A 70 5.51 9.27 -1.80
N GLN A 71 4.50 9.93 -1.24
CA GLN A 71 4.67 11.05 -0.33
C GLN A 71 3.94 10.75 0.98
N LYS A 72 4.71 10.35 1.99
CA LYS A 72 4.22 10.18 3.36
C LYS A 72 4.06 11.52 4.08
N ARG A 73 5.13 12.34 4.06
CA ARG A 73 5.13 13.64 4.72
C ARG A 73 4.26 14.64 3.96
N ALA A 74 3.28 15.21 4.65
CA ALA A 74 2.46 16.29 4.15
C ALA A 74 3.34 17.45 3.67
N PRO A 75 2.99 18.15 2.56
CA PRO A 75 3.68 19.36 2.15
C PRO A 75 3.65 20.41 3.26
N GLU A 76 4.75 21.15 3.44
CA GLU A 76 4.79 22.30 4.37
C GLU A 76 3.84 23.41 3.93
N SER A 77 3.83 23.70 2.62
CA SER A 77 2.86 24.60 2.00
C SER A 77 1.57 23.84 1.71
N ARG A 78 0.66 23.85 2.68
CA ARG A 78 -0.69 23.27 2.58
C ARG A 78 -1.71 24.23 3.20
N PRO A 79 -2.99 24.18 2.77
CA PRO A 79 -4.04 24.91 3.46
C PRO A 79 -4.14 24.52 4.94
N ALA A 80 -4.48 25.47 5.80
CA ALA A 80 -4.55 25.26 7.25
C ALA A 80 -5.61 24.20 7.63
N TRP A 81 -6.69 24.11 6.85
CA TRP A 81 -7.78 23.17 7.05
C TRP A 81 -7.46 21.72 6.63
N ILE A 82 -6.31 21.45 6.00
CA ILE A 82 -5.84 20.08 5.78
C ILE A 82 -5.31 19.53 7.10
N GLU A 83 -5.94 18.52 7.67
CA GLU A 83 -5.45 17.89 8.89
C GLU A 83 -4.22 17.00 8.60
N VAL A 84 -3.32 16.91 9.59
CA VAL A 84 -2.21 15.96 9.58
C VAL A 84 -2.06 15.29 10.93
N VAL A 85 -1.57 14.05 10.94
CA VAL A 85 -1.21 13.33 12.17
C VAL A 85 0.19 12.75 12.04
N THR A 86 0.96 12.75 13.13
CA THR A 86 2.33 12.24 13.15
C THR A 86 2.35 10.76 13.46
N LEU A 87 2.78 9.96 12.48
CA LEU A 87 2.91 8.51 12.61
C LEU A 87 4.37 8.11 12.83
N SER A 88 4.59 7.14 13.72
CA SER A 88 5.90 6.54 14.01
C SER A 88 6.06 5.23 13.25
N PHE A 89 7.13 5.11 12.45
CA PHE A 89 7.40 3.94 11.63
C PHE A 89 8.23 2.89 12.37
N PRO A 90 8.20 1.61 11.94
CA PRO A 90 9.06 0.56 12.50
C PRO A 90 10.56 0.88 12.45
N SER A 91 10.98 1.78 11.56
CA SER A 91 12.37 2.24 11.47
C SER A 91 12.78 3.23 12.56
N GLY A 92 11.86 3.69 13.42
CA GLY A 92 12.08 4.75 14.42
C GLY A 92 11.91 6.18 13.90
N ASN A 93 11.70 6.37 12.59
CA ASN A 93 11.41 7.68 12.01
C ASN A 93 9.93 8.05 12.19
N THR A 94 9.61 9.33 12.07
CA THR A 94 8.24 9.84 12.08
C THR A 94 7.92 10.67 10.83
N ALA A 95 6.66 10.69 10.42
CA ALA A 95 6.16 11.63 9.42
C ALA A 95 4.76 12.12 9.78
N SER A 96 4.50 13.41 9.56
CA SER A 96 3.15 13.95 9.60
C SER A 96 2.47 13.67 8.27
N GLU A 97 1.48 12.80 8.27
CA GLU A 97 0.74 12.38 7.07
C GLU A 97 -0.62 13.07 7.01
N ILE A 98 -1.18 13.21 5.81
CA ILE A 98 -2.46 13.89 5.58
C ILE A 98 -3.62 13.03 6.08
N VAL A 99 -4.60 13.66 6.73
CA VAL A 99 -5.84 13.04 7.18
C VAL A 99 -7.03 13.70 6.47
N PRO A 100 -7.57 13.11 5.39
CA PRO A 100 -8.72 13.70 4.70
C PRO A 100 -9.99 13.59 5.56
N ARG A 101 -10.74 14.69 5.68
CA ARG A 101 -11.97 14.76 6.49
C ARG A 101 -13.24 15.02 5.66
N ASP A 102 -13.08 15.59 4.47
CA ASP A 102 -14.18 16.03 3.63
C ASP A 102 -13.82 15.95 2.13
N ALA A 103 -14.80 16.27 1.29
CA ALA A 103 -14.63 16.29 -0.17
C ALA A 103 -13.60 17.34 -0.63
N ALA A 104 -13.43 18.44 0.10
CA ALA A 104 -12.45 19.47 -0.24
C ALA A 104 -11.02 18.96 -0.06
N ALA A 105 -10.76 18.17 0.99
CA ALA A 105 -9.48 17.51 1.20
C ALA A 105 -9.15 16.50 0.09
N LEU A 106 -10.13 15.70 -0.35
CA LEU A 106 -9.96 14.80 -1.48
C LEU A 106 -9.67 15.55 -2.78
N ALA A 107 -10.43 16.62 -3.07
CA ALA A 107 -10.19 17.47 -4.23
C ALA A 107 -8.80 18.12 -4.21
N TRP A 108 -8.35 18.58 -3.04
CA TRP A 108 -7.00 19.13 -2.86
C TRP A 108 -5.91 18.07 -3.07
N MET A 109 -6.08 16.85 -2.53
CA MET A 109 -5.16 15.74 -2.78
C MET A 109 -5.10 15.40 -4.28
N ALA A 110 -6.25 15.33 -4.96
CA ALA A 110 -6.33 15.10 -6.40
C ALA A 110 -5.64 16.21 -7.21
N ASN A 111 -5.75 17.48 -6.78
CA ASN A 111 -5.05 18.61 -7.39
C ASN A 111 -3.51 18.48 -7.31
N LEU A 112 -2.98 17.77 -6.31
CA LEU A 112 -1.57 17.41 -6.23
C LEU A 112 -1.17 16.28 -7.20
N ALA A 113 -2.10 15.85 -8.06
CA ALA A 113 -2.03 14.66 -8.91
C ALA A 113 -1.87 13.38 -8.08
N CYS A 114 -2.48 13.32 -6.90
CA CYS A 114 -2.61 12.08 -6.14
C CYS A 114 -3.73 11.23 -6.76
N LEU A 115 -3.35 10.17 -7.47
CA LEU A 115 -4.32 9.26 -8.08
C LEU A 115 -4.83 8.26 -7.06
N GLU A 116 -3.93 7.71 -6.25
CA GLU A 116 -4.26 6.63 -5.30
C GLU A 116 -4.26 7.14 -3.86
N LEU A 117 -5.33 6.85 -3.12
CA LEU A 117 -5.39 7.03 -1.67
C LEU A 117 -4.88 5.76 -1.00
N HIS A 118 -3.86 5.88 -0.15
CA HIS A 118 -3.24 4.77 0.57
C HIS A 118 -3.31 5.00 2.09
N PRO A 119 -4.47 4.76 2.72
CA PRO A 119 -4.63 4.93 4.15
C PRO A 119 -3.96 3.80 4.94
N HIS A 120 -3.35 4.15 6.08
CA HIS A 120 -3.02 3.16 7.11
C HIS A 120 -4.33 2.55 7.67
N PRO A 121 -4.33 1.29 8.15
CA PRO A 121 -5.52 0.62 8.69
C PRO A 121 -5.90 1.11 10.10
N VAL A 122 -5.47 2.32 10.47
CA VAL A 122 -5.70 2.98 11.77
C VAL A 122 -6.39 4.32 11.55
N ARG A 123 -6.95 4.90 12.62
CA ARG A 123 -7.57 6.22 12.58
C ARG A 123 -6.69 7.22 13.33
N ALA A 124 -6.82 8.51 13.02
CA ALA A 124 -5.94 9.55 13.55
C ALA A 124 -5.95 9.68 15.09
N ASP A 125 -6.99 9.19 15.76
CA ASP A 125 -7.16 9.17 17.21
C ASP A 125 -6.52 7.95 17.91
N ASP A 126 -6.19 6.88 17.18
CA ASP A 126 -5.42 5.73 17.69
C ASP A 126 -4.61 5.10 16.55
N LEU A 127 -3.29 5.32 16.59
CA LEU A 127 -2.36 4.90 15.55
C LEU A 127 -1.71 3.53 15.78
N ASP A 128 -2.05 2.87 16.89
CA ASP A 128 -1.43 1.60 17.28
C ASP A 128 -2.39 0.41 17.18
N HIS A 129 -3.70 0.65 17.20
CA HIS A 129 -4.72 -0.39 17.04
C HIS A 129 -5.48 -0.25 15.72
N PRO A 130 -5.20 -1.11 14.73
CA PRO A 130 -5.95 -1.12 13.49
C PRO A 130 -7.44 -1.38 13.73
N ASP A 131 -8.28 -0.77 12.88
CA ASP A 131 -9.71 -1.06 12.81
C ASP A 131 -10.05 -1.87 11.54
N GLU A 132 -9.06 -2.31 10.78
CA GLU A 132 -9.23 -3.13 9.58
C GLU A 132 -8.29 -4.34 9.59
N LEU A 133 -8.87 -5.53 9.41
CA LEU A 133 -8.18 -6.66 8.83
C LEU A 133 -8.34 -6.58 7.30
N ARG A 134 -7.24 -6.66 6.56
CA ARG A 134 -7.21 -6.56 5.09
C ARG A 134 -6.78 -7.88 4.48
N VAL A 135 -7.65 -8.49 3.69
CA VAL A 135 -7.33 -9.68 2.89
C VAL A 135 -6.99 -9.23 1.47
N ASP A 136 -5.74 -9.43 1.06
CA ASP A 136 -5.26 -9.06 -0.28
C ASP A 136 -5.02 -10.31 -1.12
N LEU A 137 -5.78 -10.44 -2.21
CA LEU A 137 -5.74 -11.55 -3.15
C LEU A 137 -4.89 -11.14 -4.36
N ASP A 138 -3.59 -11.45 -4.30
CA ASP A 138 -2.61 -11.11 -5.34
C ASP A 138 -2.34 -12.33 -6.25
N PRO A 139 -2.85 -12.33 -7.50
CA PRO A 139 -2.59 -13.42 -8.43
C PRO A 139 -1.12 -13.49 -8.84
N VAL A 140 -0.52 -14.68 -8.80
CA VAL A 140 0.74 -14.93 -9.52
C VAL A 140 0.51 -14.83 -11.04
N PRO A 141 1.57 -14.62 -11.85
CA PRO A 141 1.43 -14.62 -13.30
C PRO A 141 0.72 -15.87 -13.83
N GLY A 142 -0.23 -15.69 -14.75
CA GLY A 142 -1.00 -16.78 -15.37
C GLY A 142 -2.32 -17.14 -14.68
N VAL A 143 -2.61 -16.58 -13.50
CA VAL A 143 -3.89 -16.80 -12.81
C VAL A 143 -4.99 -15.98 -13.48
N SER A 144 -6.09 -16.64 -13.81
CA SER A 144 -7.27 -16.01 -14.42
C SER A 144 -8.11 -15.24 -13.39
N TRP A 145 -8.90 -14.27 -13.86
CA TRP A 145 -9.83 -13.52 -13.02
C TRP A 145 -10.89 -14.44 -12.36
N GLN A 146 -11.31 -15.51 -13.05
CA GLN A 146 -12.21 -16.51 -12.49
C GLN A 146 -11.63 -17.18 -11.22
N GLN A 147 -10.36 -17.58 -11.24
CA GLN A 147 -9.72 -18.19 -10.09
C GLN A 147 -9.64 -17.23 -8.89
N ILE A 148 -9.46 -15.92 -9.13
CA ILE A 148 -9.48 -14.91 -8.07
C ILE A 148 -10.87 -14.82 -7.42
N ARG A 149 -11.94 -14.85 -8.23
CA ARG A 149 -13.32 -14.88 -7.73
C ARG A 149 -13.61 -16.14 -6.92
N GLU A 150 -13.14 -17.30 -7.38
CA GLU A 150 -13.27 -18.57 -6.65
C GLU A 150 -12.58 -18.50 -5.28
N VAL A 151 -11.35 -17.98 -5.20
CA VAL A 151 -10.65 -17.78 -3.93
C VAL A 151 -11.39 -16.75 -3.05
N ALA A 152 -11.94 -15.68 -3.61
CA ALA A 152 -12.72 -14.69 -2.87
C ALA A 152 -13.99 -15.30 -2.22
N ARG A 153 -14.66 -16.27 -2.87
CA ARG A 153 -15.79 -17.00 -2.25
C ARG A 153 -15.34 -17.82 -1.05
N VAL A 154 -14.18 -18.47 -1.14
CA VAL A 154 -13.63 -19.23 -0.01
C VAL A 154 -13.25 -18.29 1.14
N VAL A 155 -12.70 -17.11 0.83
CA VAL A 155 -12.46 -16.06 1.83
C VAL A 155 -13.78 -15.65 2.50
N ARG A 156 -14.86 -15.40 1.75
CA ARG A 156 -16.19 -15.08 2.31
C ARG A 156 -16.66 -16.15 3.29
N ALA A 157 -16.63 -17.42 2.86
CA ALA A 157 -17.06 -18.55 3.68
C ALA A 157 -16.21 -18.68 4.95
N THR A 158 -14.89 -18.56 4.80
CA THR A 158 -13.97 -18.65 5.94
C THR A 158 -14.20 -17.51 6.94
N LEU A 159 -14.36 -16.26 6.47
CA LEU A 159 -14.70 -15.14 7.34
C LEU A 159 -16.02 -15.39 8.09
N SER A 160 -17.03 -15.93 7.41
CA SER A 160 -18.32 -16.28 8.03
C SER A 160 -18.19 -17.31 9.14
N ASP A 161 -17.32 -18.32 8.99
CA ASP A 161 -17.08 -19.33 10.03
C ASP A 161 -16.49 -18.72 11.31
N PHE A 162 -15.77 -17.60 11.18
CA PHE A 162 -15.22 -16.83 12.31
C PHE A 162 -16.12 -15.67 12.75
N GLY A 163 -17.35 -15.56 12.23
CA GLY A 163 -18.29 -14.49 12.58
C GLY A 163 -17.86 -13.10 12.06
N LEU A 164 -16.97 -13.04 11.08
CA LEU A 164 -16.46 -11.81 10.49
C LEU A 164 -17.22 -11.45 9.21
N THR A 165 -17.52 -10.16 9.04
CA THR A 165 -18.17 -9.64 7.82
C THR A 165 -17.12 -9.06 6.88
N GLY A 166 -16.98 -9.65 5.69
CA GLY A 166 -16.09 -9.16 4.64
C GLY A 166 -16.78 -8.20 3.66
N TRP A 167 -16.03 -7.21 3.19
CA TRP A 167 -16.46 -6.16 2.27
C TRP A 167 -15.55 -6.17 1.02
N PRO A 168 -15.96 -6.85 -0.08
CA PRO A 168 -15.11 -7.06 -1.22
C PRO A 168 -14.98 -5.82 -2.10
N LYS A 169 -13.83 -5.65 -2.72
CA LYS A 169 -13.58 -4.63 -3.74
C LYS A 169 -12.55 -5.11 -4.75
N THR A 170 -12.70 -4.73 -6.02
CA THR A 170 -11.58 -4.91 -6.96
C THR A 170 -10.38 -4.10 -6.46
N SER A 171 -9.16 -4.56 -6.76
CA SER A 171 -7.98 -3.71 -6.52
C SER A 171 -7.92 -2.54 -7.50
N GLY A 172 -8.57 -2.64 -8.66
CA GLY A 172 -8.35 -1.76 -9.83
C GLY A 172 -7.02 -2.03 -10.54
N SER A 173 -6.31 -3.09 -10.18
CA SER A 173 -5.12 -3.62 -10.86
C SER A 173 -5.37 -5.07 -11.25
N ARG A 174 -4.63 -6.04 -10.68
CA ARG A 174 -4.74 -7.47 -11.02
C ARG A 174 -5.59 -8.28 -10.03
N GLY A 175 -5.65 -7.86 -8.77
CA GLY A 175 -6.23 -8.63 -7.66
C GLY A 175 -7.54 -8.10 -7.11
N MET A 176 -7.95 -8.66 -5.98
CA MET A 176 -9.14 -8.27 -5.21
C MET A 176 -8.75 -8.07 -3.74
N HIS A 177 -9.43 -7.14 -3.06
CA HIS A 177 -9.28 -6.96 -1.63
C HIS A 177 -10.60 -7.27 -0.93
N VAL A 178 -10.54 -7.83 0.27
CA VAL A 178 -11.68 -7.94 1.18
C VAL A 178 -11.31 -7.24 2.48
N TYR A 179 -12.04 -6.17 2.80
CA TYR A 179 -11.88 -5.47 4.07
C TYR A 179 -12.79 -6.08 5.12
N VAL A 180 -12.32 -6.10 6.36
CA VAL A 180 -13.10 -6.55 7.53
C VAL A 180 -12.92 -5.49 8.60
N ARG A 181 -14.01 -4.83 9.01
CA ARG A 181 -14.00 -3.92 10.16
C ARG A 181 -13.80 -4.77 11.41
N ILE A 182 -12.86 -4.38 12.26
CA ILE A 182 -12.54 -5.06 13.52
C ILE A 182 -12.62 -4.07 14.67
N GLU A 183 -12.82 -4.57 15.88
CA GLU A 183 -12.69 -3.78 17.10
C GLU A 183 -11.24 -3.23 17.27
N ARG A 184 -11.13 -2.00 17.76
CA ARG A 184 -9.85 -1.27 17.89
C ARG A 184 -9.12 -1.60 19.19
N ARG A 185 -8.70 -2.85 19.34
CA ARG A 185 -7.98 -3.31 20.56
C ARG A 185 -6.81 -4.24 20.30
N TRP A 186 -6.60 -4.66 19.06
CA TRP A 186 -5.46 -5.49 18.67
C TRP A 186 -4.35 -4.65 18.08
N SER A 187 -3.11 -5.02 18.37
CA SER A 187 -1.92 -4.47 17.74
C SER A 187 -1.78 -4.93 16.28
N PHE A 188 -0.96 -4.24 15.49
CA PHE A 188 -0.60 -4.67 14.13
C PHE A 188 -0.07 -6.12 14.07
N ASP A 189 0.71 -6.54 15.08
CA ASP A 189 1.28 -7.89 15.13
C ASP A 189 0.18 -8.95 15.31
N GLU A 190 -0.84 -8.67 16.13
CA GLU A 190 -2.02 -9.53 16.31
C GLU A 190 -2.88 -9.57 15.05
N VAL A 191 -3.18 -8.41 14.43
CA VAL A 191 -3.97 -8.35 13.20
C VAL A 191 -3.27 -9.12 12.07
N ARG A 192 -1.95 -9.01 11.93
CA ARG A 192 -1.19 -9.79 10.95
C ARG A 192 -1.20 -11.29 11.26
N ARG A 193 -1.08 -11.71 12.52
CA ARG A 193 -1.19 -13.13 12.89
C ARG A 193 -2.57 -13.69 12.55
N ALA A 194 -3.64 -12.95 12.83
CA ALA A 194 -4.99 -13.31 12.42
C ALA A 194 -5.11 -13.41 10.88
N ALA A 195 -4.52 -12.47 10.14
CA ALA A 195 -4.49 -12.52 8.67
C ALA A 195 -3.76 -13.76 8.12
N LEU A 196 -2.63 -14.14 8.72
CA LEU A 196 -1.88 -15.34 8.34
C LEU A 196 -2.67 -16.62 8.64
N ALA A 197 -3.33 -16.68 9.80
CA ALA A 197 -4.18 -17.80 10.16
C ALA A 197 -5.34 -17.97 9.16
N LEU A 198 -6.01 -16.87 8.81
CA LEU A 198 -7.04 -16.86 7.75
C LEU A 198 -6.47 -17.32 6.39
N ALA A 199 -5.29 -16.81 6.00
CA ALA A 199 -4.66 -17.19 4.74
C ALA A 199 -4.35 -18.69 4.65
N ARG A 200 -3.88 -19.30 5.75
CA ARG A 200 -3.62 -20.75 5.84
C ARG A 200 -4.91 -21.57 5.75
N GLU A 201 -5.96 -21.13 6.42
CA GLU A 201 -7.27 -21.80 6.38
C GLU A 201 -7.85 -21.77 4.94
N VAL A 202 -7.74 -20.64 4.25
CA VAL A 202 -8.18 -20.53 2.84
C VAL A 202 -7.30 -21.40 1.93
N GLU A 203 -5.97 -21.38 2.10
CA GLU A 203 -5.05 -22.27 1.36
C GLU A 203 -5.39 -23.75 1.59
N GLN A 204 -5.73 -24.16 2.82
CA GLN A 204 -6.13 -25.54 3.12
C GLN A 204 -7.43 -25.96 2.40
N ARG A 205 -8.38 -25.03 2.25
CA ARG A 205 -9.67 -25.29 1.59
C ARG A 205 -9.55 -25.36 0.07
N VAL A 206 -8.66 -24.56 -0.53
CA VAL A 206 -8.44 -24.53 -1.99
C VAL A 206 -6.94 -24.54 -2.35
N PRO A 207 -6.20 -25.61 -2.01
CA PRO A 207 -4.74 -25.65 -2.12
C PRO A 207 -4.23 -25.67 -3.57
N ALA A 208 -5.10 -25.88 -4.56
CA ALA A 208 -4.73 -25.74 -5.97
C ALA A 208 -4.78 -24.28 -6.45
N LEU A 209 -5.59 -23.44 -5.80
CA LEU A 209 -5.93 -22.09 -6.26
C LEU A 209 -5.37 -20.98 -5.39
N ALA A 210 -5.11 -21.22 -4.11
CA ALA A 210 -4.61 -20.22 -3.18
C ALA A 210 -3.30 -20.67 -2.52
N THR A 211 -2.49 -19.71 -2.09
CA THR A 211 -1.25 -19.97 -1.37
C THR A 211 -0.99 -18.92 -0.29
N SER A 212 -0.44 -19.36 0.85
CA SER A 212 0.10 -18.47 1.89
C SER A 212 1.64 -18.47 1.92
N LYS A 213 2.30 -19.08 0.91
CA LYS A 213 3.76 -19.16 0.88
C LYS A 213 4.39 -17.79 0.67
N TRP A 214 5.27 -17.40 1.60
CA TRP A 214 5.95 -16.11 1.57
C TRP A 214 6.83 -15.95 0.33
N TRP A 215 7.55 -17.01 -0.04
CA TRP A 215 8.57 -16.94 -1.08
C TRP A 215 7.95 -17.03 -2.46
N LYS A 216 8.23 -16.05 -3.33
CA LYS A 216 7.68 -16.01 -4.69
C LYS A 216 7.92 -17.29 -5.48
N GLU A 217 9.05 -17.95 -5.28
CA GLU A 217 9.41 -19.22 -5.95
C GLU A 217 8.57 -20.42 -5.50
N GLU A 218 7.91 -20.33 -4.35
CA GLU A 218 7.02 -21.36 -3.81
C GLU A 218 5.53 -21.03 -4.04
N ARG A 219 5.22 -19.86 -4.61
CA ARG A 219 3.84 -19.42 -4.83
C ARG A 219 3.26 -20.06 -6.09
N HIS A 220 1.99 -20.44 -5.99
CA HIS A 220 1.13 -20.78 -7.12
C HIS A 220 -0.25 -20.15 -6.88
N GLY A 221 -1.07 -20.03 -7.92
CA GLY A 221 -2.42 -19.49 -7.77
C GLY A 221 -2.46 -18.07 -7.17
N VAL A 222 -3.46 -17.81 -6.34
CA VAL A 222 -3.70 -16.53 -5.69
C VAL A 222 -2.93 -16.51 -4.36
N PHE A 223 -1.95 -15.61 -4.25
CA PHE A 223 -1.27 -15.37 -3.00
C PHE A 223 -2.14 -14.51 -2.08
N ILE A 224 -2.37 -14.98 -0.86
CA ILE A 224 -3.09 -14.22 0.16
C ILE A 224 -2.06 -13.43 0.97
N ASP A 225 -1.87 -12.16 0.64
CA ASP A 225 -0.79 -11.32 1.20
C ASP A 225 -1.13 -10.82 2.61
N TYR A 226 -0.96 -11.71 3.60
CA TYR A 226 -1.15 -11.40 5.02
C TYR A 226 -0.22 -10.27 5.51
N ASN A 227 0.91 -10.02 4.85
CA ASN A 227 1.84 -8.96 5.23
C ASN A 227 1.31 -7.55 4.93
N GLN A 228 0.21 -7.39 4.20
CA GLN A 228 -0.48 -6.10 4.07
C GLN A 228 -1.04 -5.56 5.39
N ASN A 229 -1.13 -6.41 6.42
CA ASN A 229 -1.56 -6.04 7.77
C ASN A 229 -0.40 -5.62 8.68
N ALA A 230 0.85 -5.64 8.20
CA ALA A 230 1.98 -5.13 8.97
C ALA A 230 1.95 -3.59 9.06
N LYS A 231 2.47 -3.03 10.15
CA LYS A 231 2.59 -1.56 10.32
C LYS A 231 3.38 -0.95 9.16
N ASP A 232 2.99 0.22 8.67
CA ASP A 232 3.61 0.88 7.50
C ASP A 232 3.40 0.17 6.14
N ARG A 233 2.40 -0.72 6.06
CA ARG A 233 1.86 -1.23 4.79
C ARG A 233 0.52 -0.59 4.52
N THR A 234 0.37 -0.05 3.32
CA THR A 234 -0.86 0.61 2.87
C THR A 234 -1.39 -0.12 1.65
N VAL A 235 -2.71 -0.16 1.56
CA VAL A 235 -3.45 -0.72 0.43
C VAL A 235 -4.28 0.42 -0.17
N ALA A 236 -4.41 0.44 -1.49
CA ALA A 236 -5.26 1.41 -2.15
C ALA A 236 -6.69 1.33 -1.59
N ALA A 237 -7.23 2.45 -1.12
CA ALA A 237 -8.56 2.52 -0.52
C ALA A 237 -9.68 2.17 -1.52
N ALA A 238 -10.88 1.92 -1.00
CA ALA A 238 -12.10 1.96 -1.79
C ALA A 238 -12.20 3.30 -2.56
N TYR A 239 -12.66 3.25 -3.80
CA TYR A 239 -12.78 4.38 -4.72
C TYR A 239 -11.47 5.02 -5.18
N SER A 240 -10.30 4.51 -4.80
CA SER A 240 -9.02 5.00 -5.33
C SER A 240 -8.89 4.73 -6.83
N VAL A 241 -8.60 5.76 -7.61
CA VAL A 241 -8.22 5.62 -9.03
C VAL A 241 -6.81 5.02 -9.11
N ARG A 242 -6.62 4.05 -10.02
CA ARG A 242 -5.37 3.33 -10.22
C ARG A 242 -4.68 3.81 -11.48
N PRO A 243 -3.33 3.74 -11.55
CA PRO A 243 -2.53 4.20 -12.69
C PRO A 243 -2.56 3.18 -13.85
N THR A 244 -3.75 2.78 -14.29
CA THR A 244 -3.94 1.93 -15.47
C THR A 244 -4.28 2.81 -16.68
N ALA A 245 -4.05 2.30 -17.89
CA ALA A 245 -4.31 3.03 -19.14
C ALA A 245 -5.76 3.53 -19.25
N ASP A 246 -6.71 2.73 -18.77
CA ASP A 246 -8.15 2.97 -18.73
C ASP A 246 -8.65 3.62 -17.41
N ALA A 247 -7.74 4.09 -16.55
CA ALA A 247 -8.08 4.77 -15.29
C ALA A 247 -9.02 3.97 -14.36
N ARG A 248 -8.72 2.69 -14.14
CA ARG A 248 -9.52 1.80 -13.27
C ARG A 248 -9.63 2.31 -11.85
N VAL A 249 -10.65 1.85 -11.15
CA VAL A 249 -10.93 2.17 -9.76
C VAL A 249 -10.84 0.92 -8.89
N SER A 250 -10.33 1.06 -7.66
CA SER A 250 -10.52 0.03 -6.63
C SER A 250 -11.98 0.07 -6.16
N ALA A 251 -12.83 -0.71 -6.83
CA ALA A 251 -14.28 -0.56 -6.77
C ALA A 251 -14.91 -1.42 -5.68
N PRO A 252 -15.64 -0.85 -4.70
CA PRO A 252 -16.50 -1.61 -3.80
C PRO A 252 -17.56 -2.42 -4.55
N LEU A 253 -17.74 -3.66 -4.10
CA LEU A 253 -18.67 -4.63 -4.68
C LEU A 253 -19.62 -5.15 -3.60
N THR A 254 -20.80 -5.60 -4.02
CA THR A 254 -21.54 -6.58 -3.23
C THR A 254 -20.89 -7.96 -3.41
N TRP A 255 -21.17 -8.90 -2.51
CA TRP A 255 -20.71 -10.27 -2.71
C TRP A 255 -21.32 -10.94 -3.93
N ASP A 256 -22.53 -10.57 -4.33
CA ASP A 256 -23.19 -11.12 -5.52
C ASP A 256 -22.51 -10.62 -6.81
N GLU A 257 -22.00 -9.38 -6.81
CA GLU A 257 -21.23 -8.84 -7.94
C GLU A 257 -19.86 -9.49 -8.10
N VAL A 258 -19.28 -10.09 -7.05
CA VAL A 258 -17.97 -10.75 -7.14
C VAL A 258 -17.97 -11.81 -8.24
N ASP A 259 -19.08 -12.50 -8.47
CA ASP A 259 -19.18 -13.61 -9.40
C ASP A 259 -19.13 -13.19 -10.87
N SER A 260 -19.54 -11.98 -11.19
CA SER A 260 -19.70 -11.52 -12.58
C SER A 260 -18.93 -10.24 -12.91
N CYS A 261 -18.37 -9.54 -11.93
CA CYS A 261 -17.68 -8.28 -12.18
C CYS A 261 -16.41 -8.47 -13.02
N GLU A 262 -16.14 -7.54 -13.92
CA GLU A 262 -14.84 -7.41 -14.57
C GLU A 262 -14.15 -6.12 -14.11
N PRO A 263 -12.84 -6.12 -13.79
CA PRO A 263 -12.17 -4.92 -13.29
C PRO A 263 -12.25 -3.72 -14.23
N GLY A 264 -12.36 -3.96 -15.54
CA GLY A 264 -12.52 -2.94 -16.57
C GLY A 264 -13.87 -2.22 -16.55
N ASP A 265 -14.88 -2.79 -15.89
CA ASP A 265 -16.21 -2.15 -15.74
C ASP A 265 -16.15 -0.90 -14.84
N PHE A 266 -15.10 -0.79 -14.02
CA PHE A 266 -14.96 0.22 -12.99
C PHE A 266 -13.80 1.16 -13.30
N THR A 267 -14.12 2.30 -13.90
CA THR A 267 -13.16 3.34 -14.27
C THR A 267 -13.54 4.68 -13.66
N LEU A 268 -12.62 5.64 -13.73
CA LEU A 268 -12.89 7.05 -13.39
C LEU A 268 -14.16 7.55 -14.09
N GLN A 269 -14.41 7.12 -15.32
CA GLN A 269 -15.59 7.49 -16.10
C GLN A 269 -16.88 6.80 -15.65
N SER A 270 -16.86 5.48 -15.41
CA SER A 270 -18.09 4.70 -15.16
C SER A 270 -18.58 4.79 -13.71
N MET A 271 -17.66 4.95 -12.76
CA MET A 271 -17.94 4.84 -11.33
C MET A 271 -18.87 5.95 -10.78
N PRO A 272 -18.80 7.24 -11.19
CA PRO A 272 -19.72 8.26 -10.68
C PRO A 272 -21.20 7.94 -10.94
N ALA A 273 -21.55 7.52 -12.16
CA ALA A 273 -22.92 7.13 -12.50
C ALA A 273 -23.38 5.92 -11.68
N ARG A 274 -22.46 4.96 -11.44
CA ARG A 274 -22.71 3.80 -10.59
C ARG A 274 -22.96 4.22 -9.13
N PHE A 275 -22.15 5.13 -8.60
CA PHE A 275 -22.27 5.64 -7.22
C PHE A 275 -23.59 6.37 -7.02
N ILE A 276 -24.02 7.20 -7.97
CA ILE A 276 -25.35 7.85 -7.92
C ILE A 276 -26.47 6.82 -7.86
N ARG A 277 -26.38 5.76 -8.67
CA ARG A 277 -27.42 4.72 -8.76
C ARG A 277 -27.50 3.82 -7.53
N LEU A 278 -26.35 3.41 -6.99
CA LEU A 278 -26.25 2.36 -5.98
C LEU A 278 -25.84 2.86 -4.58
N GLY A 279 -25.36 4.10 -4.49
CA GLY A 279 -24.70 4.61 -3.31
C GLY A 279 -23.34 3.95 -3.04
N ASP A 280 -22.88 4.07 -1.79
CA ASP A 280 -21.72 3.36 -1.30
C ASP A 280 -22.08 1.92 -0.90
N LEU A 281 -21.51 0.94 -1.61
CA LEU A 281 -21.76 -0.47 -1.32
C LEU A 281 -21.09 -0.96 -0.03
N HIS A 282 -20.16 -0.18 0.52
CA HIS A 282 -19.56 -0.44 1.82
C HIS A 282 -20.17 0.44 2.93
N ALA A 283 -21.32 1.08 2.69
CA ALA A 283 -21.94 2.03 3.63
C ALA A 283 -22.08 1.49 5.07
N ALA A 284 -22.34 0.20 5.22
CA ALA A 284 -22.57 -0.44 6.51
C ALA A 284 -21.30 -1.06 7.15
N ILE A 285 -20.10 -0.89 6.58
CA ILE A 285 -18.85 -1.48 7.11
C ILE A 285 -18.59 -1.12 8.57
N ASP A 286 -18.81 0.14 8.96
CA ASP A 286 -18.54 0.63 10.32
C ASP A 286 -19.57 0.14 11.35
N ALA A 287 -20.72 -0.39 10.91
CA ALA A 287 -21.74 -0.96 11.78
C ALA A 287 -21.46 -2.43 12.16
N HIS A 288 -20.44 -3.05 11.56
CA HIS A 288 -20.14 -4.48 11.72
C HIS A 288 -18.69 -4.74 12.19
N PRO A 289 -18.22 -4.15 13.31
CA PRO A 289 -16.93 -4.52 13.87
C PRO A 289 -16.93 -5.96 14.34
N GLY A 290 -16.01 -6.75 13.80
CA GLY A 290 -15.79 -8.15 14.18
C GLY A 290 -14.69 -8.31 15.23
N SER A 291 -14.74 -9.45 15.92
CA SER A 291 -13.75 -9.86 16.91
C SER A 291 -12.70 -10.78 16.28
N LEU A 292 -11.40 -10.54 16.55
CA LEU A 292 -10.31 -11.35 16.01
C LEU A 292 -9.97 -12.58 16.86
N GLU A 293 -10.61 -12.77 18.01
CA GLU A 293 -10.35 -13.87 18.95
C GLU A 293 -10.34 -15.24 18.27
N GLY A 294 -11.33 -15.53 17.42
CA GLY A 294 -11.41 -16.82 16.73
C GLY A 294 -10.23 -17.07 15.78
N LEU A 295 -9.80 -16.03 15.05
CA LEU A 295 -8.62 -16.12 14.17
C LEU A 295 -7.31 -16.16 14.97
N LEU A 296 -7.23 -15.50 16.12
CA LEU A 296 -6.08 -15.56 17.02
C LEU A 296 -5.98 -16.92 17.72
N GLU A 297 -7.10 -17.54 18.07
CA GLU A 297 -7.16 -18.92 18.58
C GLU A 297 -6.71 -19.91 17.50
N LEU A 298 -7.17 -19.72 16.25
CA LEU A 298 -6.68 -20.48 15.09
C LEU A 298 -5.15 -20.30 14.93
N SER A 299 -4.65 -19.07 15.02
CA SER A 299 -3.20 -18.79 14.98
C SER A 299 -2.45 -19.54 16.08
N ALA A 300 -2.96 -19.51 17.31
CA ALA A 300 -2.35 -20.22 18.43
C ALA A 300 -2.39 -21.75 18.25
N ARG A 301 -3.43 -22.28 17.59
CA ARG A 301 -3.49 -23.71 17.22
C ARG A 301 -2.43 -24.05 16.18
N HIS A 302 -2.30 -23.27 15.11
CA HIS A 302 -1.24 -23.45 14.11
C HIS A 302 0.15 -23.48 14.76
N GLU A 303 0.43 -22.57 15.71
CA GLU A 303 1.68 -22.56 16.46
C GLU A 303 1.92 -23.86 17.25
N ARG A 304 0.89 -24.35 17.96
CA ARG A 304 0.96 -25.64 18.70
C ARG A 304 1.18 -26.84 17.78
N GLU A 305 0.69 -26.77 16.54
CA GLU A 305 0.86 -27.79 15.50
C GLU A 305 2.19 -27.64 14.73
N GLY A 306 3.07 -26.74 15.17
CA GLY A 306 4.40 -26.54 14.57
C GLY A 306 4.41 -25.59 13.38
N GLN A 307 3.28 -24.97 13.05
CA GLN A 307 3.19 -23.91 12.05
C GLN A 307 3.31 -22.54 12.72
N GLY A 308 4.55 -22.16 13.07
CA GLY A 308 4.86 -20.86 13.69
C GLY A 308 4.52 -19.64 12.82
N ASP A 309 5.05 -18.47 13.17
CA ASP A 309 4.83 -17.25 12.36
C ASP A 309 5.39 -17.42 10.94
N ALA A 310 4.92 -16.61 9.99
CA ALA A 310 5.50 -16.53 8.66
C ALA A 310 6.56 -15.42 8.59
N PRO A 311 7.54 -15.50 7.67
CA PRO A 311 8.56 -14.48 7.54
C PRO A 311 7.96 -13.08 7.38
N TRP A 312 8.53 -12.14 8.12
CA TRP A 312 8.27 -10.72 7.95
C TRP A 312 9.17 -10.14 6.85
N PRO A 313 8.77 -9.02 6.23
CA PRO A 313 9.65 -8.31 5.33
C PRO A 313 10.96 -7.90 6.06
N PRO A 314 12.11 -7.88 5.38
CA PRO A 314 13.42 -7.71 6.02
C PRO A 314 13.58 -6.44 6.88
N GLN A 315 12.83 -5.38 6.57
CA GLN A 315 12.90 -4.11 7.27
C GLN A 315 12.21 -4.08 8.64
N TYR A 316 11.42 -5.10 9.00
CA TYR A 316 10.77 -5.19 10.31
C TYR A 316 11.71 -5.79 11.35
N LYS A 317 11.48 -5.54 12.64
CA LYS A 317 12.19 -6.25 13.70
C LYS A 317 11.84 -7.75 13.62
N LYS A 318 12.80 -8.63 13.94
CA LYS A 318 12.55 -10.08 13.97
C LYS A 318 11.60 -10.42 15.11
N GLN A 319 10.54 -11.15 14.80
CA GLN A 319 9.53 -11.53 15.80
C GLN A 319 9.85 -12.88 16.46
N PRO A 320 9.36 -13.12 17.70
CA PRO A 320 9.42 -14.43 18.33
C PRO A 320 8.76 -15.50 17.45
N GLY A 321 9.40 -16.66 17.30
CA GLY A 321 8.87 -17.76 16.48
C GLY A 321 8.94 -17.54 14.97
N GLU A 322 9.50 -16.42 14.50
CA GLU A 322 9.67 -16.15 13.07
C GLU A 322 10.76 -17.05 12.45
N PRO A 323 10.45 -17.79 11.37
CA PRO A 323 11.43 -18.59 10.65
C PRO A 323 12.52 -17.69 10.01
N PRO A 324 13.67 -18.26 9.60
CA PRO A 324 14.70 -17.48 8.90
C PRO A 324 14.15 -16.75 7.68
N ARG A 325 14.47 -15.45 7.56
CA ARG A 325 14.13 -14.59 6.41
C ARG A 325 15.01 -14.83 5.17
N VAL A 326 15.65 -15.99 5.10
CA VAL A 326 16.53 -16.37 3.98
C VAL A 326 15.68 -17.07 2.93
N GLN A 327 15.80 -16.66 1.67
CA GLN A 327 15.13 -17.32 0.55
C GLN A 327 15.46 -18.82 0.54
N PRO A 328 14.48 -19.73 0.30
CA PRO A 328 14.71 -21.16 0.21
C PRO A 328 15.80 -21.48 -0.82
N SER A 329 15.87 -20.73 -1.92
CA SER A 329 16.93 -20.85 -2.91
C SER A 329 18.36 -20.61 -2.40
N ARG A 330 18.53 -19.89 -1.29
CA ARG A 330 19.83 -19.71 -0.61
C ARG A 330 20.09 -20.77 0.49
N ARG A 331 19.09 -21.59 0.81
CA ARG A 331 19.15 -22.69 1.79
C ARG A 331 18.99 -24.00 1.02
N ALA A 332 20.09 -24.58 0.53
CA ALA A 332 20.14 -25.90 -0.13
C ALA A 332 18.80 -26.31 -0.79
N THR A 333 18.56 -25.80 -2.00
CA THR A 333 17.28 -25.83 -2.74
C THR A 333 16.56 -27.17 -2.71
N LYS A 334 15.23 -27.14 -2.47
CA LYS A 334 14.31 -28.25 -2.82
C LYS A 334 13.73 -28.13 -4.24
N HIS A 335 13.82 -26.95 -4.87
CA HIS A 335 13.30 -26.69 -6.22
C HIS A 335 14.44 -26.53 -7.25
N PRO A 336 14.27 -27.03 -8.50
CA PRO A 336 15.28 -26.96 -9.55
C PRO A 336 15.29 -25.56 -10.21
N LEU A 337 15.95 -24.60 -9.58
CA LEU A 337 15.96 -23.19 -10.02
C LEU A 337 17.22 -22.85 -10.83
N ILE A 338 17.06 -22.10 -11.93
CA ILE A 338 18.15 -21.52 -12.71
C ILE A 338 17.98 -20.01 -12.90
N GLU A 339 19.06 -19.26 -13.00
CA GLU A 339 19.07 -17.85 -13.41
C GLU A 339 19.32 -17.76 -14.91
N ILE A 340 18.59 -16.92 -15.65
CA ILE A 340 18.72 -16.87 -17.13
C ILE A 340 19.14 -15.50 -17.65
N ALA A 341 18.82 -14.42 -16.94
CA ALA A 341 19.19 -13.08 -17.33
C ALA A 341 19.25 -12.14 -16.13
N ARG A 342 20.08 -11.11 -16.24
CA ARG A 342 20.05 -9.94 -15.38
C ARG A 342 20.40 -8.68 -16.13
N ALA A 343 19.57 -7.65 -15.99
CA ALA A 343 19.76 -6.38 -16.67
C ALA A 343 19.32 -5.17 -15.87
N GLN A 344 19.91 -4.01 -16.15
CA GLN A 344 19.53 -2.74 -15.55
C GLN A 344 18.06 -2.38 -15.83
N ARG A 345 17.59 -2.68 -17.05
CA ARG A 345 16.21 -2.42 -17.47
C ARG A 345 15.42 -3.72 -17.58
N LYS A 346 14.13 -3.65 -17.20
CA LYS A 346 13.23 -4.81 -17.17
C LYS A 346 12.98 -5.40 -18.56
N ASP A 347 12.84 -4.55 -19.57
CA ASP A 347 12.62 -4.94 -20.97
C ASP A 347 13.80 -5.75 -21.52
N GLU A 348 15.03 -5.34 -21.24
CA GLU A 348 16.23 -6.09 -21.62
C GLU A 348 16.30 -7.49 -20.98
N ALA A 349 15.98 -7.57 -19.68
CA ALA A 349 15.94 -8.83 -18.96
C ALA A 349 14.86 -9.77 -19.53
N LEU A 350 13.68 -9.23 -19.89
CA LEU A 350 12.60 -9.98 -20.53
C LEU A 350 12.96 -10.39 -21.97
N ALA A 351 13.70 -9.58 -22.72
CA ALA A 351 14.21 -9.98 -24.03
C ALA A 351 15.19 -11.17 -23.91
N GLY A 352 15.98 -11.21 -22.83
CA GLY A 352 16.83 -12.35 -22.47
C GLY A 352 16.04 -13.63 -22.23
N LEU A 353 14.90 -13.54 -21.53
CA LEU A 353 13.97 -14.65 -21.36
C LEU A 353 13.46 -15.19 -22.69
N GLU A 354 13.06 -14.34 -23.62
CA GLU A 354 12.55 -14.79 -24.92
C GLU A 354 13.64 -15.48 -25.74
N ARG A 355 14.88 -14.95 -25.75
CA ARG A 355 16.03 -15.64 -26.36
C ARG A 355 16.32 -16.99 -25.71
N TRP A 356 16.21 -17.08 -24.38
CA TRP A 356 16.39 -18.33 -23.66
C TRP A 356 15.29 -19.35 -24.04
N LYS A 357 14.02 -18.94 -24.11
CA LYS A 357 12.91 -19.81 -24.52
C LYS A 357 13.10 -20.36 -25.94
N VAL A 358 13.62 -19.55 -26.87
CA VAL A 358 13.94 -20.00 -28.23
C VAL A 358 15.04 -21.07 -28.21
N ARG A 359 16.12 -20.86 -27.43
CA ARG A 359 17.22 -21.83 -27.30
C ARG A 359 16.81 -23.13 -26.59
N HIS A 360 15.86 -23.03 -25.65
CA HIS A 360 15.39 -24.13 -24.82
C HIS A 360 13.92 -24.45 -25.09
N ALA A 361 13.51 -24.50 -26.36
CA ALA A 361 12.10 -24.63 -26.75
C ALA A 361 11.38 -25.81 -26.09
N ALA A 362 12.03 -26.98 -26.02
CA ALA A 362 11.49 -28.17 -25.37
C ALA A 362 11.32 -28.02 -23.85
N VAL A 363 12.12 -27.18 -23.20
CA VAL A 363 11.98 -26.85 -21.77
C VAL A 363 10.86 -25.83 -21.59
N ALA A 364 10.86 -24.80 -22.45
CA ALA A 364 9.92 -23.71 -22.43
C ALA A 364 8.47 -24.17 -22.61
N SER A 365 8.22 -25.24 -23.37
CA SER A 365 6.87 -25.83 -23.53
C SER A 365 6.29 -26.43 -22.25
N HIS A 366 7.13 -26.70 -21.24
CA HIS A 366 6.69 -27.19 -19.94
C HIS A 366 6.56 -26.10 -18.88
N LEU A 367 6.99 -24.86 -19.16
CA LEU A 367 6.95 -23.78 -18.19
C LEU A 367 5.54 -23.22 -18.05
N ALA A 368 5.04 -23.18 -16.83
CA ALA A 368 3.91 -22.34 -16.48
C ALA A 368 4.39 -20.87 -16.36
N PRO A 369 3.51 -19.87 -16.57
CA PRO A 369 3.87 -18.47 -16.35
C PRO A 369 4.44 -18.17 -14.96
N ALA A 370 3.98 -18.91 -13.93
CA ALA A 370 4.46 -18.80 -12.55
C ALA A 370 5.91 -19.31 -12.35
N ASP A 371 6.41 -20.16 -13.26
CA ASP A 371 7.79 -20.65 -13.20
C ASP A 371 8.81 -19.57 -13.59
N VAL A 372 8.36 -18.51 -14.27
CA VAL A 372 9.18 -17.37 -14.66
C VAL A 372 9.16 -16.32 -13.55
N LEU A 373 10.25 -16.25 -12.80
CA LEU A 373 10.41 -15.31 -11.70
C LEU A 373 11.12 -14.04 -12.18
N VAL A 374 10.39 -12.93 -12.19
CA VAL A 374 10.93 -11.60 -12.51
C VAL A 374 11.18 -10.83 -11.21
N ASP A 375 12.43 -10.79 -10.78
CA ASP A 375 12.84 -10.15 -9.52
C ASP A 375 13.37 -8.74 -9.78
N ALA A 376 12.88 -7.75 -9.03
CA ALA A 376 13.52 -6.45 -8.91
C ALA A 376 14.57 -6.51 -7.79
N MET A 377 15.82 -6.26 -8.15
CA MET A 377 16.99 -6.31 -7.30
C MET A 377 17.51 -4.89 -7.05
N ARG A 378 18.18 -4.66 -5.92
CA ARG A 378 18.78 -3.37 -5.57
C ARG A 378 20.27 -3.37 -5.88
N GLY A 379 20.72 -2.46 -6.74
CA GLY A 379 22.14 -2.13 -6.94
C GLY A 379 22.58 -0.96 -6.04
N ARG A 380 23.82 -0.48 -6.23
CA ARG A 380 24.38 0.63 -5.44
C ARG A 380 23.62 1.95 -5.58
N SER A 381 23.13 2.28 -6.78
CA SER A 381 22.46 3.56 -7.08
C SER A 381 21.13 3.41 -7.81
N SER A 382 20.80 2.21 -8.31
CA SER A 382 19.60 1.92 -9.11
C SER A 382 19.06 0.52 -8.81
N THR A 383 17.80 0.25 -9.16
CA THR A 383 17.26 -1.12 -9.18
C THR A 383 17.58 -1.79 -10.51
N TRP A 384 17.85 -3.09 -10.52
CA TRP A 384 18.03 -3.91 -11.73
C TRP A 384 17.08 -5.10 -11.70
N THR A 385 16.87 -5.77 -12.83
CA THR A 385 15.94 -6.90 -12.97
C THR A 385 16.71 -8.20 -13.16
N ARG A 386 16.31 -9.25 -12.46
CA ARG A 386 16.81 -10.62 -12.63
C ARG A 386 15.67 -11.54 -13.07
N ILE A 387 15.94 -12.43 -14.00
CA ILE A 387 15.01 -13.49 -14.40
C ILE A 387 15.55 -14.84 -13.93
N ARG A 388 14.71 -15.59 -13.21
CA ARG A 388 14.96 -16.98 -12.82
C ARG A 388 13.83 -17.86 -13.34
N ILE A 389 14.13 -19.14 -13.56
CA ILE A 389 13.17 -20.15 -13.99
C ILE A 389 13.13 -21.28 -12.97
N ASN A 390 11.95 -21.59 -12.45
CA ASN A 390 11.68 -22.76 -11.64
C ASN A 390 11.32 -23.94 -12.56
N LEU A 391 12.19 -24.95 -12.65
CA LEU A 391 12.01 -26.09 -13.53
C LEU A 391 11.11 -27.19 -12.93
N GLN A 392 10.28 -26.86 -11.94
CA GLN A 392 9.44 -27.84 -11.23
C GLN A 392 8.47 -28.58 -12.15
N HIS A 393 7.92 -27.91 -13.17
CA HIS A 393 7.01 -28.51 -14.16
C HIS A 393 7.75 -29.15 -15.35
N VAL A 394 9.08 -28.98 -15.43
CA VAL A 394 9.91 -29.59 -16.47
C VAL A 394 10.29 -31.02 -16.05
N PRO A 395 10.10 -32.03 -16.91
CA PRO A 395 10.58 -33.40 -16.67
C PRO A 395 12.08 -33.41 -16.33
N THR A 396 12.49 -34.21 -15.35
CA THR A 396 13.84 -34.14 -14.75
C THR A 396 14.94 -34.31 -15.79
N GLU A 397 14.72 -35.17 -16.79
CA GLU A 397 15.59 -35.47 -17.92
C GLU A 397 15.75 -34.30 -18.91
N LEU A 398 14.79 -33.37 -18.95
CA LEU A 398 14.83 -32.18 -19.79
C LEU A 398 15.37 -30.95 -19.07
N ARG A 399 15.61 -31.03 -17.74
CA ARG A 399 16.04 -29.86 -16.95
C ARG A 399 17.45 -29.44 -17.35
N PRO A 400 17.63 -28.22 -17.90
CA PRO A 400 18.96 -27.72 -18.20
C PRO A 400 19.70 -27.40 -16.90
N SER A 401 21.02 -27.56 -16.92
CA SER A 401 21.88 -27.00 -15.88
C SER A 401 21.97 -25.48 -16.00
N GLN A 402 22.52 -24.82 -14.97
CA GLN A 402 22.78 -23.39 -14.99
C GLN A 402 23.70 -23.03 -16.16
N GLY A 403 23.17 -22.29 -17.15
CA GLY A 403 23.91 -21.77 -18.28
C GLY A 403 24.43 -20.34 -18.08
N PRO A 404 25.13 -19.77 -19.06
CA PRO A 404 25.51 -18.35 -19.04
C PRO A 404 24.27 -17.46 -19.10
N LEU A 405 24.33 -16.33 -18.39
CA LEU A 405 23.26 -15.34 -18.37
C LEU A 405 23.29 -14.50 -19.66
N ASP A 406 22.12 -14.21 -20.21
CA ASP A 406 21.99 -13.37 -21.39
C ASP A 406 20.74 -12.49 -21.30
N PRO A 407 20.87 -11.17 -21.05
CA PRO A 407 22.12 -10.46 -20.79
C PRO A 407 22.68 -10.72 -19.37
N ASP A 408 23.98 -10.45 -19.21
CA ASP A 408 24.68 -10.38 -17.92
C ASP A 408 25.25 -8.97 -17.69
N ASN A 409 24.37 -7.98 -17.57
CA ASN A 409 24.77 -6.56 -17.46
C ASN A 409 24.16 -5.88 -16.22
N ALA A 410 23.95 -6.63 -15.14
CA ALA A 410 23.57 -6.03 -13.86
C ALA A 410 24.71 -5.15 -13.30
N PRO A 411 24.40 -3.98 -12.71
CA PRO A 411 25.40 -3.18 -12.02
C PRO A 411 25.97 -3.94 -10.81
N GLU A 412 27.24 -3.68 -10.46
CA GLU A 412 27.88 -4.31 -9.29
C GLU A 412 26.99 -4.23 -8.04
N ALA A 413 26.83 -5.35 -7.36
CA ALA A 413 26.14 -5.42 -6.09
C ALA A 413 26.78 -4.43 -5.08
N ALA A 414 25.95 -3.81 -4.25
CA ALA A 414 26.46 -3.16 -3.04
C ALA A 414 26.95 -4.26 -2.08
N PRO A 415 28.02 -4.03 -1.30
CA PRO A 415 28.37 -4.94 -0.20
C PRO A 415 27.15 -5.14 0.71
N GLU A 416 26.80 -6.41 1.00
CA GLU A 416 25.85 -6.73 2.07
C GLU A 416 26.43 -6.13 3.37
N ASP A 417 25.65 -5.32 4.08
CA ASP A 417 25.99 -4.52 5.29
C ASP A 417 26.42 -3.05 5.16
N ALA A 418 26.21 -2.37 4.02
CA ALA A 418 26.32 -0.91 4.00
C ALA A 418 25.08 -0.23 4.65
N PRO A 419 25.23 0.62 5.68
CA PRO A 419 24.10 1.34 6.29
C PRO A 419 23.43 2.25 5.25
N ARG A 420 22.09 2.43 5.38
CA ARG A 420 21.29 3.33 4.53
C ARG A 420 21.84 4.77 4.59
N GLN A 421 22.75 5.12 3.67
CA GLN A 421 23.26 6.48 3.54
C GLN A 421 22.73 7.16 2.28
N ALA A 422 21.46 6.93 1.96
CA ALA A 422 20.74 7.61 0.89
C ALA A 422 20.12 8.97 1.31
N ASP A 423 20.37 9.43 2.55
CA ASP A 423 19.87 10.73 3.04
C ASP A 423 20.92 11.86 3.02
N LYS A 424 22.16 11.62 2.59
CA LYS A 424 23.20 12.67 2.61
C LYS A 424 23.64 13.25 1.25
N ILE A 425 23.27 12.65 0.12
CA ILE A 425 23.73 13.15 -1.21
C ILE A 425 22.69 13.99 -1.94
N LYS A 426 21.40 13.95 -1.56
CA LYS A 426 20.38 14.88 -2.10
C LYS A 426 20.24 16.21 -1.33
N GLN A 427 20.95 16.38 -0.20
CA GLN A 427 20.96 17.65 0.55
C GLN A 427 22.07 18.63 0.13
N ARG A 428 23.06 18.22 -0.69
CA ARG A 428 24.11 19.14 -1.18
C ARG A 428 23.74 19.86 -2.49
N ALA A 429 22.89 19.27 -3.34
CA ALA A 429 22.42 19.94 -4.56
C ALA A 429 21.38 21.05 -4.32
N GLY A 430 20.82 21.14 -3.11
CA GLY A 430 19.90 22.22 -2.71
C GLY A 430 20.57 23.42 -2.03
N LYS A 431 21.90 23.42 -1.89
CA LYS A 431 22.64 24.49 -1.20
C LYS A 431 23.57 25.31 -2.10
N GLU A 432 23.80 24.90 -3.35
CA GLU A 432 24.62 25.64 -4.33
C GLU A 432 23.80 26.43 -5.36
N ALA A 433 22.46 26.35 -5.34
CA ALA A 433 21.58 27.13 -6.22
C ALA A 433 21.02 28.41 -5.57
N THR A 434 21.67 28.93 -4.53
CA THR A 434 21.26 30.18 -3.83
C THR A 434 22.40 31.19 -3.71
N VAL A 435 23.42 31.11 -4.57
CA VAL A 435 24.43 32.16 -4.69
C VAL A 435 24.76 32.35 -6.16
N THR A 436 24.01 33.21 -6.84
CA THR A 436 24.48 34.11 -7.92
C THR A 436 23.28 34.83 -8.52
N LYS A 437 22.98 36.00 -7.95
CA LYS A 437 22.54 37.22 -8.64
C LYS A 437 22.01 38.19 -7.58
N GLU A 438 22.86 39.12 -7.19
CA GLU A 438 22.52 40.54 -7.17
C GLU A 438 23.79 41.35 -6.87
N SER A 439 24.38 41.86 -7.93
CA SER A 439 25.29 42.99 -7.91
C SER A 439 24.43 44.25 -8.00
N VAL A 440 24.22 44.96 -6.89
CA VAL A 440 23.89 46.39 -6.91
C VAL A 440 24.70 47.08 -5.83
N THR A 441 25.43 48.08 -6.28
CA THR A 441 26.28 49.04 -5.58
C THR A 441 25.57 49.77 -4.44
N LYS A 442 26.23 49.92 -3.28
CA LYS A 442 26.26 51.18 -2.51
C LYS A 442 27.26 51.12 -1.36
N GLU A 443 27.78 52.31 -1.07
CA GLU A 443 29.00 52.64 -0.35
C GLU A 443 29.01 52.29 1.14
N SER A 444 30.22 52.03 1.62
CA SER A 444 30.64 51.88 3.01
C SER A 444 30.69 53.22 3.76
N GLY A 445 30.09 53.26 4.95
CA GLY A 445 30.43 54.16 6.04
C GLY A 445 30.60 53.34 7.34
N PRO A 446 31.65 53.55 8.15
CA PRO A 446 31.97 52.66 9.27
C PRO A 446 31.45 53.20 10.60
N ASN A 447 30.85 52.35 11.44
CA ASN A 447 31.13 52.29 12.88
C ASN A 447 30.18 51.35 13.63
N GLY A 448 30.69 50.75 14.70
CA GLY A 448 29.88 50.39 15.86
C GLY A 448 29.93 48.93 16.26
N ALA A 449 30.98 48.55 17.00
CA ALA A 449 30.92 47.44 17.94
C ALA A 449 29.78 47.67 18.95
N VAL A 450 29.21 46.59 19.52
CA VAL A 450 29.06 46.39 20.98
C VAL A 450 28.28 45.08 21.28
N ARG A 451 29.00 44.23 22.05
CA ARG A 451 28.65 43.35 23.17
C ARG A 451 27.40 42.45 23.13
N LYS A 452 27.72 41.17 23.40
CA LYS A 452 26.88 40.14 24.02
C LYS A 452 26.44 40.58 25.41
N GLU A 453 25.15 40.41 25.72
CA GLU A 453 24.67 40.20 27.08
C GLU A 453 23.69 39.03 27.10
N THR A 454 23.87 38.19 28.13
CA THR A 454 23.13 36.96 28.42
C THR A 454 22.31 37.28 29.65
N ILE A 455 21.00 37.00 29.65
CA ILE A 455 20.15 37.10 30.85
C ILE A 455 19.32 35.80 30.98
N PRO A 456 19.12 35.28 32.21
CA PRO A 456 18.89 33.87 32.48
C PRO A 456 17.41 33.50 32.70
N LYS A 457 17.20 32.18 32.83
CA LYS A 457 15.95 31.48 33.20
C LYS A 457 15.42 31.93 34.56
N GLU A 458 14.11 32.15 34.63
CA GLU A 458 13.35 32.12 35.87
C GLU A 458 12.36 30.95 35.89
N THR A 459 12.22 30.40 37.10
CA THR A 459 11.43 29.24 37.47
C THR A 459 10.37 29.63 38.50
N GLY A 460 9.16 29.07 38.36
CA GLY A 460 8.23 28.78 39.47
C GLY A 460 6.78 29.23 39.24
N PRO A 461 5.79 28.74 40.02
CA PRO A 461 5.78 27.55 40.88
C PRO A 461 4.61 26.58 40.60
N LYS A 462 4.68 25.42 41.26
CA LYS A 462 3.65 24.37 41.36
C LYS A 462 2.52 24.80 42.29
N GLU A 463 1.28 24.42 41.96
CA GLU A 463 0.19 24.31 42.94
C GLU A 463 -0.47 22.93 42.90
N THR A 464 -0.94 22.55 44.08
CA THR A 464 -1.34 21.23 44.56
C THR A 464 -2.85 20.97 44.49
N VAL A 465 -3.18 19.73 44.10
CA VAL A 465 -4.29 18.85 44.51
C VAL A 465 -5.41 19.40 45.40
N THR A 466 -6.66 19.23 44.94
CA THR A 466 -7.80 18.89 45.81
C THR A 466 -8.69 17.81 45.16
N LYS A 467 -9.11 16.85 45.99
CA LYS A 467 -10.09 15.76 45.74
C LYS A 467 -11.49 16.26 46.13
N GLU A 468 -12.53 15.92 45.37
CA GLU A 468 -13.91 15.70 45.85
C GLU A 468 -14.70 14.93 44.76
N THR A 469 -14.99 13.63 44.98
CA THR A 469 -16.29 13.03 45.38
C THR A 469 -17.42 13.09 44.33
N ALA A 470 -17.78 11.90 43.86
CA ALA A 470 -18.96 11.60 43.05
C ALA A 470 -20.27 11.62 43.85
N PRO A 471 -21.43 11.75 43.17
CA PRO A 471 -22.66 11.15 43.67
C PRO A 471 -23.30 10.15 42.70
N ARG A 472 -24.16 9.34 43.32
CA ARG A 472 -24.78 8.09 42.91
C ARG A 472 -25.91 8.23 41.88
N LYS A 473 -26.16 7.12 41.16
CA LYS A 473 -27.38 6.79 40.40
C LYS A 473 -28.67 6.92 41.24
N PRO A 474 -29.83 7.13 40.60
CA PRO A 474 -31.08 6.55 41.06
C PRO A 474 -31.69 5.52 40.10
N ALA A 475 -32.70 4.83 40.64
CA ALA A 475 -33.20 3.51 40.29
C ALA A 475 -34.08 3.42 39.02
N ARG A 476 -34.14 2.18 38.50
CA ARG A 476 -35.20 1.67 37.62
C ARG A 476 -36.54 1.65 38.34
N VAL A 477 -37.60 2.11 37.69
CA VAL A 477 -39.00 1.77 38.00
C VAL A 477 -39.55 0.92 36.87
N ARG A 478 -40.21 -0.19 37.22
CA ARG A 478 -40.90 -1.11 36.31
C ARG A 478 -42.39 -0.74 36.17
N LYS A 479 -42.87 -1.00 34.94
CA LYS A 479 -44.20 -1.14 34.34
C LYS A 479 -45.44 -1.38 35.22
N ALA A 480 -46.57 -0.92 34.67
CA ALA A 480 -47.91 -1.53 34.67
C ALA A 480 -48.56 -1.27 33.28
N PRO A 481 -49.68 -1.93 32.89
CA PRO A 481 -50.34 -3.09 33.50
C PRO A 481 -49.91 -4.44 32.90
#